data_AF-A0A7J8LX90-F1
#
_entry.id   AF-A0A7J8LX90-F1
#
_cell.length_a   1.000
_cell.length_b   1.000
_cell.length_c   1.000
_cell.angle_alpha   90.00
_cell.angle_beta   90.00
_cell.angle_gamma   90.00
#
_symmetry.space_group_name_H-M   'P 1'
#
loop_
_entity.id
_entity.type
_entity.pdbx_description
1 polymer ?
#
loop_
_entity_poly.entity_id
_entity_poly.type
_entity_poly.pdbx_seq_one_letter_code
_entity_poly.pdbx_strand_id
1 'polypeptide(L)'
;MAATRKPLIEAKPRRRKKHPPNMFAKNNIPSAQTVMSTAASFAASAMTTLIIEEFDGLTRNQIYRAAEIYLGTKTCSSMKLCKVSMGEKETKIVVSMAKNQETVDVFDGVKFKWRQVTRQVESKNVVFQGQSSNVRSEKRSFELSFHKKHKEKVLDSYLPFVLKESKRLMEEKKTLKLHTLGNDHMRRYVGGAETWQPIKLDHPANFGTLAMNTELKATIMEDLERFVKRKDYYRRVGKAWKRGYLLYGPPGTGKSSLIAAMANYLNFDIYDLELTDIHTNSDLRRVLIATGNQSILVVEDIDCGIELHDRQTEPQPGVAIKPKRSSQ
;
A
#
# COMPACT_ATOMS: atom_id res chain seq x y z
N MET A 1 31.67 0.95 114.66
CA MET A 1 30.27 0.61 114.28
C MET A 1 30.23 -0.85 113.89
N ALA A 2 30.05 -1.72 114.89
CA ALA A 2 28.91 -2.63 115.05
C ALA A 2 28.97 -3.83 114.08
N ALA A 3 29.55 -4.98 114.48
CA ALA A 3 28.89 -6.09 115.22
C ALA A 3 27.89 -6.85 114.29
N THR A 4 27.82 -8.18 114.13
CA THR A 4 28.49 -9.40 114.61
C THR A 4 27.93 -10.57 113.76
N ARG A 5 28.77 -11.57 113.43
CA ARG A 5 28.53 -13.03 113.14
C ARG A 5 27.32 -13.54 112.31
N LYS A 6 27.67 -14.44 111.35
CA LYS A 6 27.09 -15.74 110.88
C LYS A 6 25.95 -16.36 111.74
N PRO A 7 25.09 -17.33 111.29
CA PRO A 7 25.34 -18.40 110.28
C PRO A 7 24.13 -18.94 109.43
N LEU A 8 24.48 -19.92 108.57
CA LEU A 8 23.79 -21.09 107.97
C LEU A 8 22.33 -21.46 108.39
N ILE A 9 21.50 -21.95 107.42
CA ILE A 9 20.68 -23.19 107.40
C ILE A 9 19.37 -23.06 106.54
N GLU A 10 19.28 -23.92 105.52
CA GLU A 10 18.16 -24.83 105.11
C GLU A 10 16.67 -24.38 105.10
N ALA A 11 15.98 -24.65 103.97
CA ALA A 11 14.77 -25.50 103.84
C ALA A 11 13.81 -25.06 102.69
N LYS A 12 13.38 -26.04 101.87
CA LYS A 12 12.30 -25.94 100.87
C LYS A 12 10.91 -26.10 101.51
N PRO A 13 9.81 -25.73 100.80
CA PRO A 13 8.76 -26.73 100.57
C PRO A 13 8.12 -26.78 99.17
N ARG A 14 7.48 -27.92 98.94
CA ARG A 14 6.80 -28.50 97.75
C ARG A 14 5.42 -27.90 97.43
N ARG A 15 4.96 -28.09 96.17
CA ARG A 15 3.65 -28.72 95.73
C ARG A 15 3.51 -28.49 94.20
N ARG A 16 2.92 -29.35 93.35
CA ARG A 16 2.48 -30.76 93.34
C ARG A 16 2.24 -31.10 91.84
N LYS A 17 2.66 -32.29 91.38
CA LYS A 17 2.40 -32.86 90.05
C LYS A 17 0.93 -33.32 89.90
N LYS A 18 0.35 -33.29 88.70
CA LYS A 18 -0.55 -34.34 88.17
C LYS A 18 -0.42 -34.45 86.62
N HIS A 19 -0.60 -35.68 86.15
CA HIS A 19 -0.23 -36.27 84.85
C HIS A 19 -1.49 -36.44 83.91
N PRO A 20 -1.38 -37.04 82.70
CA PRO A 20 -2.03 -36.67 81.42
C PRO A 20 -3.30 -37.50 81.09
N PRO A 21 -3.86 -37.56 79.84
CA PRO A 21 -3.31 -38.41 78.74
C PRO A 21 -3.62 -38.03 77.25
N ASN A 22 -2.86 -38.69 76.34
CA ASN A 22 -3.12 -39.17 74.96
C ASN A 22 -3.66 -38.24 73.85
N MET A 23 -2.89 -37.99 72.77
CA MET A 23 -2.63 -38.81 71.55
C MET A 23 -3.78 -38.82 70.51
N PHE A 24 -3.68 -38.01 69.43
CA PHE A 24 -3.39 -38.44 68.04
C PHE A 24 -3.67 -37.32 67.00
N ALA A 25 -2.64 -37.08 66.16
CA ALA A 25 -2.62 -36.63 64.75
C ALA A 25 -3.64 -35.62 64.19
N LYS A 26 -3.12 -34.55 63.56
CA LYS A 26 -3.37 -34.21 62.14
C LYS A 26 -2.38 -33.13 61.66
N ASN A 27 -1.63 -33.48 60.62
CA ASN A 27 -0.79 -32.57 59.83
C ASN A 27 -1.65 -31.45 59.23
N ASN A 28 -1.22 -30.19 59.38
CA ASN A 28 -1.80 -29.08 58.63
C ASN A 28 -0.70 -28.32 57.89
N ILE A 29 -0.74 -28.48 56.57
CA ILE A 29 0.05 -27.76 55.56
C ILE A 29 -0.46 -26.32 55.51
N PRO A 30 0.38 -25.28 55.63
CA PRO A 30 -0.07 -23.91 55.38
C PRO A 30 -0.35 -23.68 53.89
N SER A 31 -1.56 -23.19 53.62
CA SER A 31 -2.13 -22.80 52.33
C SER A 31 -1.22 -21.91 51.47
N ALA A 32 -1.27 -22.13 50.15
CA ALA A 32 -0.51 -21.47 49.09
C ALA A 32 -0.93 -20.00 48.80
N GLN A 33 -1.19 -19.20 49.82
CA GLN A 33 -1.69 -17.81 49.63
C GLN A 33 -0.90 -16.69 50.34
N THR A 34 0.25 -16.95 51.00
CA THR A 34 0.87 -15.90 51.84
C THR A 34 2.36 -15.61 51.63
N VAL A 35 3.01 -16.01 50.53
CA VAL A 35 4.35 -15.45 50.22
C VAL A 35 4.57 -15.22 48.73
N MET A 36 3.95 -14.17 48.19
CA MET A 36 4.37 -13.52 46.94
C MET A 36 4.63 -12.04 47.23
N SER A 37 5.57 -11.77 48.14
CA SER A 37 6.17 -10.45 48.31
C SER A 37 7.69 -10.56 48.24
N THR A 38 8.19 -10.71 47.02
CA THR A 38 9.54 -10.26 46.69
C THR A 38 9.43 -9.43 45.42
N ALA A 39 9.20 -8.13 45.64
CA ALA A 39 9.48 -7.09 44.68
C ALA A 39 10.99 -7.12 44.38
N ALA A 40 11.38 -8.00 43.47
CA ALA A 40 12.64 -7.88 42.76
C ALA A 40 12.37 -6.96 41.57
N SER A 41 12.84 -5.73 41.71
CA SER A 41 13.04 -4.75 40.67
C SER A 41 13.67 -5.37 39.41
N PHE A 42 12.83 -5.79 38.47
CA PHE A 42 13.20 -5.87 37.06
C PHE A 42 12.39 -4.79 36.37
N ALA A 43 13.07 -3.79 35.81
CA ALA A 43 12.45 -2.86 34.89
C ALA A 43 11.66 -3.69 33.87
N ALA A 44 10.32 -3.64 33.95
CA ALA A 44 9.47 -4.32 33.00
C ALA A 44 9.88 -3.81 31.61
N SER A 45 10.54 -4.67 30.82
CA SER A 45 10.84 -4.41 29.42
C SER A 45 9.49 -4.30 28.72
N ALA A 46 8.92 -3.10 28.73
CA ALA A 46 7.60 -2.83 28.21
C ALA A 46 7.68 -2.93 26.68
N MET A 47 7.54 -4.15 26.17
CA MET A 47 7.33 -4.39 24.75
C MET A 47 5.95 -3.87 24.40
N THR A 48 5.86 -3.13 23.30
CA THR A 48 4.62 -2.65 22.71
C THR A 48 4.39 -3.43 21.42
N THR A 49 3.16 -3.86 21.19
CA THR A 49 2.75 -4.49 19.93
C THR A 49 1.69 -3.62 19.27
N LEU A 50 1.92 -3.25 18.01
CA LEU A 50 0.91 -2.63 17.16
C LEU A 50 0.20 -3.71 16.35
N ILE A 51 -1.12 -3.62 16.25
CA ILE A 51 -1.93 -4.51 15.42
C ILE A 51 -2.30 -3.75 14.16
N ILE A 52 -1.92 -4.32 13.02
CA ILE A 52 -2.21 -3.78 11.70
C ILE A 52 -3.18 -4.77 11.04
N GLU A 53 -4.48 -4.47 11.10
CA GLU A 53 -5.52 -5.31 10.50
C GLU A 53 -5.51 -5.21 8.97
N GLU A 54 -5.90 -6.28 8.28
CA GLU A 54 -5.97 -6.29 6.80
C GLU A 54 -6.95 -5.24 6.25
N PHE A 55 -8.04 -5.00 6.97
CA PHE A 55 -9.08 -4.04 6.61
C PHE A 55 -9.26 -3.01 7.71
N ASP A 56 -9.44 -1.76 7.32
CA ASP A 56 -9.96 -0.68 8.14
C ASP A 56 -11.38 -0.36 7.65
N GLY A 57 -12.37 -0.90 8.37
CA GLY A 57 -13.76 -0.95 7.93
C GLY A 57 -13.92 -1.74 6.63
N LEU A 58 -14.44 -1.09 5.58
CA LEU A 58 -14.63 -1.68 4.24
C LEU A 58 -13.41 -1.52 3.32
N THR A 59 -12.39 -0.77 3.77
CA THR A 59 -11.22 -0.47 2.94
C THR A 59 -10.04 -1.33 3.35
N ARG A 60 -9.22 -1.76 2.38
CA ARG A 60 -8.01 -2.51 2.68
C ARG A 60 -6.96 -1.57 3.28
N ASN A 61 -6.37 -1.95 4.41
CA ASN A 61 -5.40 -1.14 5.12
C ASN A 61 -4.10 -1.00 4.29
N GLN A 62 -3.69 0.24 4.02
CA GLN A 62 -2.50 0.53 3.21
C GLN A 62 -1.21 0.06 3.88
N ILE A 63 -1.12 0.15 5.21
CA ILE A 63 0.06 -0.30 5.98
C ILE A 63 0.15 -1.82 5.93
N TYR A 64 -0.99 -2.52 6.03
CA TYR A 64 -1.02 -3.97 5.89
C TYR A 64 -0.49 -4.41 4.53
N ARG A 65 -1.00 -3.81 3.45
CA ARG A 65 -0.56 -4.12 2.08
C ARG A 65 0.93 -3.81 1.88
N ALA A 66 1.41 -2.69 2.43
CA ALA A 66 2.82 -2.33 2.37
C ALA A 66 3.71 -3.34 3.10
N ALA A 67 3.31 -3.77 4.31
CA ALA A 67 4.03 -4.77 5.09
C ALA A 67 4.08 -6.13 4.37
N GLU A 68 2.98 -6.58 3.76
CA GLU A 68 2.92 -7.83 2.99
C GLU A 68 3.98 -7.87 1.88
N ILE A 69 4.14 -6.77 1.15
CA ILE A 69 5.09 -6.65 0.04
C ILE A 69 6.53 -6.48 0.55
N TYR A 70 6.73 -5.58 1.50
CA TYR A 70 8.06 -5.28 2.06
C TYR A 70 8.66 -6.52 2.71
N LEU A 71 7.92 -7.15 3.63
CA LEU A 71 8.39 -8.34 4.31
C LEU A 71 8.59 -9.50 3.34
N GLY A 72 7.73 -9.64 2.33
CA GLY A 72 7.84 -10.63 1.24
C GLY A 72 9.18 -10.65 0.50
N THR A 73 9.94 -9.55 0.53
CA THR A 73 11.30 -9.48 -0.06
C THR A 73 12.41 -9.81 0.93
N LYS A 74 12.15 -9.62 2.23
CA LYS A 74 13.07 -9.94 3.34
C LYS A 74 12.98 -11.42 3.75
N THR A 75 11.89 -12.09 3.43
CA THR A 75 11.49 -13.42 3.92
C THR A 75 12.41 -14.56 3.50
N CYS A 76 13.24 -14.44 2.46
CA CYS A 76 13.95 -15.60 1.93
C CYS A 76 15.19 -16.04 2.75
N SER A 77 15.75 -15.17 3.61
CA SER A 77 16.98 -15.49 4.35
C SER A 77 16.76 -15.89 5.82
N SER A 78 15.61 -15.56 6.42
CA SER A 78 15.37 -15.74 7.87
C SER A 78 14.11 -16.53 8.23
N MET A 79 13.24 -16.84 7.27
CA MET A 79 12.00 -17.58 7.52
C MET A 79 12.11 -19.07 7.25
N LYS A 80 11.44 -19.87 8.08
CA LYS A 80 11.33 -21.32 7.90
C LYS A 80 10.27 -21.73 6.88
N LEU A 81 9.28 -20.87 6.62
CA LEU A 81 8.17 -21.15 5.72
C LEU A 81 7.76 -19.90 4.94
N CYS A 82 7.77 -19.99 3.61
CA CYS A 82 7.33 -18.91 2.72
C CYS A 82 6.11 -19.35 1.92
N LYS A 83 5.20 -18.42 1.64
CA LYS A 83 4.09 -18.62 0.70
C LYS A 83 4.53 -18.11 -0.68
N VAL A 84 4.31 -18.92 -1.70
CA VAL A 84 4.62 -18.60 -3.09
C VAL A 84 3.32 -18.50 -3.88
N SER A 85 3.20 -17.48 -4.73
CA SER A 85 2.05 -17.28 -5.63
C SER A 85 2.50 -16.72 -6.97
N MET A 86 1.75 -17.04 -8.02
CA MET A 86 1.90 -16.48 -9.36
C MET A 86 0.50 -16.25 -9.93
N GLY A 87 0.19 -15.04 -10.37
CA GLY A 87 -1.08 -14.76 -11.03
C GLY A 87 -1.14 -15.37 -12.44
N GLU A 88 -2.33 -15.68 -12.95
CA GLU A 88 -2.55 -16.31 -14.27
C GLU A 88 -1.95 -15.53 -15.46
N LYS A 89 -1.64 -14.23 -15.27
CA LYS A 89 -1.07 -13.33 -16.29
C LYS A 89 0.26 -12.71 -15.86
N GLU A 90 0.87 -13.19 -14.77
CA GLU A 90 2.13 -12.67 -14.23
C GLU A 90 3.30 -13.58 -14.60
N THR A 91 4.46 -12.98 -14.93
CA THR A 91 5.70 -13.72 -15.22
C THR A 91 6.64 -13.79 -14.03
N LYS A 92 6.31 -13.11 -12.93
CA LYS A 92 7.15 -13.01 -11.72
C LYS A 92 6.51 -13.77 -10.57
N ILE A 93 7.30 -14.64 -9.95
CA ILE A 93 6.91 -15.33 -8.73
C ILE A 93 6.87 -14.33 -7.57
N VAL A 94 5.73 -14.28 -6.86
CA VAL A 94 5.56 -13.48 -5.65
C VAL A 94 5.78 -14.39 -4.44
N VAL A 95 6.77 -14.03 -3.62
CA VAL A 95 7.02 -14.65 -2.32
C VAL A 95 6.46 -13.73 -1.24
N SER A 96 5.75 -14.33 -0.27
CA SER A 96 5.12 -13.64 0.85
C SER A 96 5.32 -14.44 2.15
N MET A 97 5.12 -13.79 3.29
CA MET A 97 5.17 -14.46 4.59
C MET A 97 4.07 -15.55 4.67
N ALA A 98 4.42 -16.73 5.18
CA ALA A 98 3.43 -17.77 5.44
C ALA A 98 2.63 -17.49 6.72
N LYS A 99 1.46 -18.11 6.86
CA LYS A 99 0.57 -17.93 8.02
C LYS A 99 1.32 -18.23 9.33
N ASN A 100 1.13 -17.37 10.33
CA ASN A 100 1.70 -17.54 11.67
C ASN A 100 3.23 -17.60 11.73
N GLN A 101 3.91 -17.08 10.70
CA GLN A 101 5.37 -16.91 10.71
C GLN A 101 5.76 -15.57 11.32
N GLU A 102 7.00 -15.54 11.83
CA GLU A 102 7.62 -14.36 12.41
C GLU A 102 8.92 -14.04 11.67
N THR A 103 9.24 -12.75 11.59
CA THR A 103 10.55 -12.28 11.12
C THR A 103 10.98 -11.06 11.91
N VAL A 104 12.29 -10.83 11.95
CA VAL A 104 12.88 -9.66 12.60
C VAL A 104 13.51 -8.81 11.52
N ASP A 105 13.05 -7.56 11.43
CA ASP A 105 13.66 -6.53 10.60
C ASP A 105 14.53 -5.62 11.47
N VAL A 106 15.55 -5.02 10.86
CA VAL A 106 16.46 -4.10 11.54
C VAL A 106 16.47 -2.78 10.79
N PHE A 107 16.11 -1.71 11.48
CA PHE A 107 16.09 -0.36 10.93
C PHE A 107 16.75 0.61 11.90
N ASP A 108 17.77 1.33 11.43
CA ASP A 108 18.64 2.20 12.24
C ASP A 108 19.15 1.53 13.53
N GLY A 109 19.57 0.26 13.44
CA GLY A 109 20.07 -0.51 14.59
C GLY A 109 19.01 -0.97 15.58
N VAL A 110 17.72 -0.65 15.36
CA VAL A 110 16.60 -1.12 16.19
C VAL A 110 15.96 -2.34 15.55
N LYS A 111 15.68 -3.37 16.36
CA LYS A 111 15.02 -4.61 15.92
C LYS A 111 13.50 -4.48 16.04
N PHE A 112 12.80 -4.82 14.97
CA PHE A 112 11.35 -4.82 14.85
C PHE A 112 10.87 -6.23 14.52
N LYS A 113 10.07 -6.81 15.41
CA LYS A 113 9.56 -8.17 15.24
C LYS A 113 8.18 -8.13 14.58
N TRP A 114 8.05 -8.76 13.42
CA TRP A 114 6.80 -8.91 12.69
C TRP A 114 6.26 -10.32 12.84
N ARG A 115 4.96 -10.46 13.05
CA ARG A 115 4.24 -11.74 12.98
C ARG A 115 3.00 -11.61 12.11
N GLN A 116 2.80 -12.52 11.16
CA GLN A 116 1.52 -12.64 10.47
C GLN A 116 0.57 -13.47 11.31
N VAL A 117 -0.60 -12.94 11.65
CA VAL A 117 -1.60 -13.67 12.43
C VAL A 117 -2.83 -13.90 11.57
N THR A 118 -3.29 -15.15 11.53
CA THR A 118 -4.56 -15.51 10.88
C THR A 118 -5.48 -16.12 11.92
N ARG A 119 -6.65 -15.51 12.12
CA ARG A 119 -7.72 -16.03 12.98
C ARG A 119 -8.86 -16.51 12.10
N GLN A 120 -9.32 -17.74 12.30
CA GLN A 120 -10.56 -18.17 11.68
C GLN A 120 -11.73 -17.50 12.41
N VAL A 121 -12.66 -16.95 11.64
CA VAL A 121 -13.92 -16.41 12.16
C VAL A 121 -15.02 -17.34 11.66
N GLU A 122 -15.93 -17.71 12.56
CA GLU A 122 -17.09 -18.52 12.22
C GLU A 122 -17.94 -17.80 11.17
N SER A 123 -18.28 -18.52 10.09
CA SER A 123 -19.11 -17.99 9.02
C SER A 123 -20.54 -17.79 9.52
N LYS A 124 -21.16 -16.65 9.20
CA LYS A 124 -22.62 -16.59 9.14
C LYS A 124 -23.05 -17.25 7.82
N ASN A 125 -23.98 -18.19 7.87
CA ASN A 125 -24.58 -18.78 6.66
C ASN A 125 -25.22 -17.66 5.83
N VAL A 126 -24.67 -17.37 4.65
CA VAL A 126 -25.33 -16.49 3.68
C VAL A 126 -25.96 -17.39 2.63
N VAL A 127 -27.29 -17.52 2.69
CA VAL A 127 -28.07 -18.23 1.66
C VAL A 127 -28.36 -17.23 0.55
N PHE A 128 -27.81 -17.47 -0.64
CA PHE A 128 -28.21 -16.74 -1.84
C PHE A 128 -28.52 -17.76 -2.95
N GLN A 129 -29.73 -17.69 -3.51
CA GLN A 129 -30.19 -18.56 -4.61
C GLN A 129 -29.98 -20.08 -4.39
N GLY A 130 -30.25 -20.59 -3.19
CA GLY A 130 -30.24 -22.03 -2.93
C GLY A 130 -28.86 -22.70 -2.92
N GLN A 131 -27.77 -21.95 -3.07
CA GLN A 131 -26.42 -22.44 -2.89
C GLN A 131 -25.87 -21.97 -1.53
N SER A 132 -25.59 -22.92 -0.63
CA SER A 132 -24.81 -22.64 0.58
C SER A 132 -23.33 -22.66 0.22
N SER A 133 -22.68 -21.50 0.25
CA SER A 133 -21.22 -21.43 0.22
C SER A 133 -20.72 -21.14 1.63
N ASN A 134 -19.94 -22.08 2.19
CA ASN A 134 -19.18 -21.84 3.41
C ASN A 134 -17.99 -20.95 3.07
N VAL A 135 -18.22 -19.65 2.90
CA VAL A 135 -17.12 -18.68 2.82
C VAL A 135 -16.49 -18.63 4.22
N ARG A 136 -15.39 -19.34 4.41
CA ARG A 136 -14.57 -19.24 5.61
C ARG A 136 -13.92 -17.86 5.61
N SER A 137 -14.33 -17.01 6.54
CA SER A 137 -13.73 -15.69 6.70
C SER A 137 -12.50 -15.81 7.60
N GLU A 138 -11.31 -15.75 7.00
CA GLU A 138 -10.07 -15.61 7.73
C GLU A 138 -9.83 -14.12 8.03
N LYS A 139 -9.72 -13.74 9.31
CA LYS A 139 -9.23 -12.40 9.68
C LYS A 139 -7.72 -12.43 9.74
N ARG A 140 -7.06 -11.64 8.89
CA ARG A 140 -5.60 -11.51 8.83
C ARG A 140 -5.16 -10.18 9.44
N SER A 141 -4.03 -10.22 10.14
CA SER A 141 -3.37 -9.03 10.68
C SER A 141 -1.86 -9.24 10.78
N PHE A 142 -1.12 -8.14 10.83
CA PHE A 142 0.27 -8.16 11.28
C PHE A 142 0.35 -7.64 12.70
N GLU A 143 1.16 -8.32 13.51
CA GLU A 143 1.60 -7.82 14.80
C GLU A 143 3.04 -7.33 14.67
N LEU A 144 3.26 -6.06 15.03
CA LEU A 144 4.57 -5.42 15.04
C LEU A 144 4.98 -5.16 16.50
N SER A 145 5.93 -5.94 17.00
CA SER A 145 6.42 -5.88 18.38
C SER A 145 7.80 -5.21 18.47
N PHE A 146 7.94 -4.30 19.44
CA PHE A 146 9.16 -3.52 19.68
C PHE A 146 9.20 -2.95 21.11
N HIS A 147 10.36 -2.46 21.54
CA HIS A 147 10.49 -1.82 22.85
C HIS A 147 9.75 -0.48 22.89
N LYS A 148 8.91 -0.22 23.91
CA LYS A 148 8.06 0.99 24.04
C LYS A 148 8.78 2.32 23.79
N LYS A 149 10.05 2.42 24.19
CA LYS A 149 10.93 3.58 23.93
C LYS A 149 11.05 3.99 22.45
N HIS A 150 10.73 3.10 21.51
CA HIS A 150 10.82 3.36 20.07
C HIS A 150 9.47 3.62 19.42
N LYS A 151 8.38 3.81 20.19
CA LYS A 151 7.04 4.01 19.63
C LYS A 151 6.97 5.17 18.64
N GLU A 152 7.53 6.33 18.98
CA GLU A 152 7.56 7.49 18.08
C GLU A 152 8.36 7.20 16.81
N LYS A 153 9.57 6.64 16.96
CA LYS A 153 10.38 6.19 15.81
C LYS A 153 9.64 5.22 14.89
N VAL A 154 8.79 4.34 15.44
CA VAL A 154 7.97 3.43 14.65
C VAL A 154 6.95 4.18 13.80
N LEU A 155 6.21 5.10 14.41
CA LEU A 155 5.13 5.84 13.76
C LEU A 155 5.66 6.90 12.77
N ASP A 156 6.73 7.59 13.12
CA ASP A 156 7.21 8.77 12.39
C ASP A 156 8.27 8.42 11.34
N SER A 157 8.96 7.29 11.48
CA SER A 157 10.07 6.92 10.58
C SER A 157 9.94 5.53 10.00
N TYR A 158 9.75 4.49 10.84
CA TYR A 158 9.81 3.10 10.37
C TYR A 158 8.62 2.71 9.48
N LEU A 159 7.37 2.94 9.91
CA LEU A 159 6.19 2.63 9.08
C LEU A 159 6.14 3.48 7.80
N PRO A 160 6.45 4.80 7.84
CA PRO A 160 6.64 5.58 6.61
C PRO A 160 7.73 5.04 5.69
N PHE A 161 8.85 4.55 6.23
CA PHE A 161 9.90 3.88 5.47
C PHE A 161 9.36 2.60 4.80
N VAL A 162 8.67 1.72 5.53
CA VAL A 162 8.03 0.51 4.96
C VAL A 162 7.04 0.86 3.85
N LEU A 163 6.25 1.92 4.03
CA LEU A 163 5.33 2.42 2.99
C LEU A 163 6.08 2.89 1.74
N LYS A 164 7.13 3.70 1.90
CA LYS A 164 7.96 4.18 0.79
C LYS A 164 8.64 3.02 0.05
N GLU A 165 9.22 2.10 0.81
CA GLU A 165 9.96 0.96 0.29
C GLU A 165 9.06 -0.04 -0.43
N SER A 166 7.87 -0.31 0.11
CA SER A 166 6.86 -1.14 -0.57
C SER A 166 6.41 -0.55 -1.91
N LYS A 167 6.28 0.78 -2.01
CA LYS A 167 5.95 1.46 -3.28
C LYS A 167 7.06 1.28 -4.31
N ARG A 168 8.32 1.45 -3.89
CA ARG A 168 9.50 1.17 -4.74
C ARG A 168 9.49 -0.26 -5.28
N LEU A 169 9.23 -1.24 -4.41
CA LEU A 169 9.14 -2.65 -4.79
C LEU A 169 7.95 -2.95 -5.71
N MET A 170 6.81 -2.26 -5.53
CA MET A 170 5.68 -2.37 -6.46
C MET A 170 6.05 -1.81 -7.84
N GLU A 171 6.77 -0.69 -7.90
CA GLU A 171 7.23 -0.08 -9.15
C GLU A 171 8.22 -1.01 -9.88
N GLU A 172 9.17 -1.63 -9.18
CA GLU A 172 10.11 -2.61 -9.77
C GLU A 172 9.43 -3.87 -10.30
N LYS A 173 8.33 -4.29 -9.68
CA LYS A 173 7.54 -5.45 -10.10
C LYS A 173 6.41 -5.09 -11.06
N LYS A 174 6.13 -3.80 -11.27
CA LYS A 174 5.03 -3.34 -12.11
C LYS A 174 5.21 -3.91 -13.51
N THR A 175 4.16 -4.56 -13.99
CA THR A 175 4.04 -4.94 -15.40
C THR A 175 3.15 -3.90 -16.04
N LEU A 176 3.67 -3.24 -17.08
CA LEU A 176 2.92 -2.21 -17.77
C LEU A 176 1.70 -2.79 -18.46
N LYS A 177 0.66 -1.97 -18.58
CA LYS A 177 -0.59 -2.31 -19.24
C LYS A 177 -0.85 -1.36 -20.40
N LEU A 178 -1.43 -1.91 -21.46
CA LEU A 178 -2.09 -1.19 -22.54
C LEU A 178 -3.59 -1.27 -22.29
N HIS A 179 -4.24 -0.13 -22.22
CA HIS A 179 -5.67 0.00 -22.01
C HIS A 179 -6.33 0.47 -23.30
N THR A 180 -7.20 -0.36 -23.87
CA THR A 180 -8.01 -0.02 -25.05
C THR A 180 -9.47 0.14 -24.66
N LEU A 181 -10.27 0.81 -25.49
CA LEU A 181 -11.71 0.89 -25.27
C LEU A 181 -12.36 -0.46 -25.58
N GLY A 182 -13.37 -0.81 -24.77
CA GLY A 182 -14.14 -2.03 -25.01
C GLY A 182 -15.14 -1.87 -26.15
N ASN A 183 -15.16 -2.83 -27.08
CA ASN A 183 -16.07 -2.86 -28.24
C ASN A 183 -17.56 -2.95 -27.89
N ASP A 184 -17.91 -3.22 -26.63
CA ASP A 184 -19.31 -3.38 -26.22
C ASP A 184 -19.94 -2.02 -25.85
N HIS A 185 -20.45 -1.34 -26.87
CA HIS A 185 -21.18 -0.07 -26.73
C HIS A 185 -22.44 -0.20 -25.86
N MET A 186 -23.05 -1.40 -25.79
CA MET A 186 -24.28 -1.65 -25.03
C MET A 186 -24.01 -1.83 -23.54
N ARG A 187 -22.90 -2.49 -23.16
CA ARG A 187 -22.51 -2.61 -21.74
C ARG A 187 -21.94 -1.33 -21.13
N ARG A 188 -21.56 -0.33 -21.93
CA ARG A 188 -21.14 0.99 -21.41
C ARG A 188 -22.25 1.74 -20.66
N TYR A 189 -23.53 1.41 -20.87
CA TYR A 189 -24.67 2.07 -20.20
C TYR A 189 -25.23 1.30 -19.00
N VAL A 190 -24.93 0.00 -18.89
CA VAL A 190 -25.33 -0.83 -17.74
C VAL A 190 -24.14 -0.86 -16.78
N GLY A 191 -24.28 -0.19 -15.63
CA GLY A 191 -23.21 0.12 -14.67
C GLY A 191 -22.39 -1.08 -14.16
N GLY A 192 -21.47 -1.57 -15.00
CA GLY A 192 -20.63 -2.72 -14.68
C GLY A 192 -19.53 -3.06 -15.71
N ALA A 193 -19.48 -2.45 -16.91
CA ALA A 193 -18.34 -2.65 -17.80
C ALA A 193 -17.18 -1.69 -17.49
N GLU A 194 -15.98 -2.25 -17.32
CA GLU A 194 -14.73 -1.47 -17.26
C GLU A 194 -14.58 -0.69 -18.57
N THR A 195 -14.56 0.65 -18.47
CA THR A 195 -14.43 1.54 -19.63
C THR A 195 -13.14 1.28 -20.41
N TRP A 196 -12.10 0.87 -19.69
CA TRP A 196 -10.77 0.55 -20.20
C TRP A 196 -10.49 -0.94 -20.03
N GLN A 197 -10.16 -1.64 -21.11
CA GLN A 197 -9.78 -3.04 -21.08
C GLN A 197 -8.26 -3.19 -20.95
N PRO A 198 -7.73 -3.72 -19.83
CA PRO A 198 -6.29 -3.86 -19.63
C PRO A 198 -5.72 -5.10 -20.34
N ILE A 199 -4.67 -4.90 -21.11
CA ILE A 199 -3.83 -5.94 -21.72
C ILE A 199 -2.40 -5.74 -21.22
N LYS A 200 -1.63 -6.81 -21.03
CA LYS A 200 -0.21 -6.71 -20.68
C LYS A 200 0.54 -6.01 -21.82
N LEU A 201 1.23 -4.92 -21.51
CA LEU A 201 2.14 -4.26 -22.45
C LEU A 201 3.52 -4.91 -22.33
N ASP A 202 3.94 -5.60 -23.40
CA ASP A 202 5.25 -6.25 -23.50
C ASP A 202 5.96 -5.77 -24.77
N HIS A 203 6.21 -4.46 -24.85
CA HIS A 203 6.82 -3.83 -26.02
C HIS A 203 8.34 -3.68 -25.83
N PRO A 204 9.19 -4.17 -26.75
CA PRO A 204 10.65 -4.15 -26.60
C PRO A 204 11.31 -2.76 -26.78
N ALA A 205 10.52 -1.71 -27.02
CA ALA A 205 11.06 -0.40 -27.38
C ALA A 205 11.52 0.34 -26.12
N ASN A 206 12.74 0.85 -26.14
CA ASN A 206 13.29 1.72 -25.11
C ASN A 206 14.16 2.78 -25.78
N PHE A 207 14.56 3.83 -25.06
CA PHE A 207 15.38 4.89 -25.65
C PHE A 207 16.74 4.41 -26.19
N GLY A 208 17.23 3.26 -25.71
CA GLY A 208 18.45 2.61 -26.23
C GLY A 208 18.22 1.91 -27.58
N THR A 209 17.07 1.25 -27.78
CA THR A 209 16.73 0.56 -29.03
C THR A 209 16.11 1.48 -30.09
N LEU A 210 15.61 2.65 -29.69
CA LEU A 210 14.97 3.60 -30.59
C LEU A 210 15.98 4.36 -31.45
N ALA A 211 15.89 4.17 -32.77
CA ALA A 211 16.66 4.93 -33.76
C ALA A 211 16.01 6.29 -34.01
N MET A 212 16.63 7.36 -33.53
CA MET A 212 16.21 8.75 -33.75
C MET A 212 17.38 9.70 -33.50
N ASN A 213 17.23 10.98 -33.85
CA ASN A 213 18.23 12.00 -33.56
C ASN A 213 18.58 12.05 -32.07
N THR A 214 19.88 12.02 -31.75
CA THR A 214 20.40 11.92 -30.37
C THR A 214 20.06 13.15 -29.52
N GLU A 215 20.10 14.35 -30.09
CA GLU A 215 19.79 15.59 -29.37
C GLU A 215 18.29 15.66 -29.02
N LEU A 216 17.43 15.29 -29.97
CA LEU A 216 15.99 15.20 -29.74
C LEU A 216 15.66 14.14 -28.69
N LYS A 217 16.32 12.98 -28.76
CA LYS A 217 16.19 11.91 -27.77
C LYS A 217 16.52 12.41 -26.35
N ALA A 218 17.66 13.08 -26.20
CA ALA A 218 18.09 13.64 -24.92
C ALA A 218 17.08 14.69 -24.41
N THR A 219 16.62 15.57 -25.28
CA THR A 219 15.63 16.62 -24.96
C THR A 219 14.33 16.01 -24.41
N ILE A 220 13.81 14.94 -25.04
CA ILE A 220 12.61 14.25 -24.58
C ILE A 220 12.85 13.58 -23.23
N MET A 221 13.97 12.86 -23.07
CA MET A 221 14.30 12.17 -21.81
C MET A 221 14.44 13.15 -20.64
N GLU A 222 15.11 14.28 -20.84
CA GLU A 222 15.25 15.33 -19.83
C GLU A 222 13.90 15.96 -19.45
N ASP A 223 13.02 16.19 -20.42
CA ASP A 223 11.69 16.74 -20.16
C ASP A 223 10.81 15.75 -19.39
N LEU A 224 10.88 14.46 -19.72
CA LEU A 224 10.21 13.39 -18.99
C LEU A 224 10.68 13.31 -17.54
N GLU A 225 11.99 13.32 -17.31
CA GLU A 225 12.55 13.26 -15.96
C GLU A 225 12.15 14.50 -15.14
N ARG A 226 12.21 15.68 -15.78
CA ARG A 226 11.77 16.95 -15.19
C ARG A 226 10.27 16.92 -14.84
N PHE A 227 9.43 16.37 -15.71
CA PHE A 227 8.00 16.23 -15.47
C PHE A 227 7.72 15.38 -14.22
N VAL A 228 8.41 14.24 -14.08
CA VAL A 228 8.26 13.35 -12.92
C VAL A 228 8.71 14.03 -11.63
N LYS A 229 9.90 14.65 -11.64
CA LYS A 229 10.48 15.34 -10.46
C LYS A 229 9.63 16.51 -9.97
N ARG A 230 8.85 17.16 -10.85
CA ARG A 230 8.09 18.37 -10.52
C ARG A 230 6.67 18.12 -9.98
N LYS A 231 6.26 16.87 -9.72
CA LYS A 231 4.91 16.57 -9.19
C LYS A 231 4.49 17.46 -8.01
N ASP A 232 5.36 17.62 -7.01
CA ASP A 232 5.06 18.45 -5.83
C ASP A 232 5.10 19.95 -6.12
N TYR A 233 5.90 20.38 -7.10
CA TYR A 233 5.89 21.76 -7.58
C TYR A 233 4.52 22.10 -8.18
N TYR A 234 3.98 21.26 -9.08
CA TYR A 234 2.66 21.46 -9.67
C TYR A 234 1.56 21.54 -8.60
N ARG A 235 1.60 20.64 -7.60
CA ARG A 235 0.67 20.67 -6.45
C ARG A 235 0.76 21.99 -5.69
N ARG A 236 1.96 22.46 -5.38
CA ARG A 236 2.18 23.69 -4.60
C ARG A 236 1.68 24.94 -5.32
N VAL A 237 1.79 24.99 -6.65
CA VAL A 237 1.30 26.13 -7.46
C VAL A 237 -0.14 25.96 -7.93
N GLY A 238 -0.86 24.93 -7.46
CA GLY A 238 -2.27 24.70 -7.80
C GLY A 238 -2.51 24.32 -9.27
N LYS A 239 -1.50 23.83 -9.99
CA LYS A 239 -1.62 23.45 -11.41
C LYS A 239 -1.80 21.95 -11.57
N ALA A 240 -2.59 21.56 -12.58
CA ALA A 240 -2.73 20.16 -12.96
C ALA A 240 -1.39 19.60 -13.42
N TRP A 241 -0.96 18.49 -12.81
CA TRP A 241 0.27 17.78 -13.18
C TRP A 241 0.05 16.99 -14.48
N LYS A 242 0.17 17.69 -15.61
CA LYS A 242 -0.04 17.18 -16.96
C LYS A 242 1.08 17.68 -17.89
N ARG A 243 1.44 16.86 -18.88
CA ARG A 243 2.38 17.18 -19.95
C ARG A 243 1.84 16.66 -21.28
N GLY A 244 1.81 17.51 -22.30
CA GLY A 244 1.35 17.16 -23.64
C GLY A 244 2.53 17.10 -24.61
N TYR A 245 2.49 16.10 -25.50
CA TYR A 245 3.42 15.91 -26.61
C TYR A 245 2.60 15.78 -27.90
N LEU A 246 3.10 16.37 -28.98
CA LEU A 246 2.57 16.17 -30.32
C LEU A 246 3.64 15.46 -31.14
N LEU A 247 3.34 14.23 -31.58
CA LEU A 247 4.22 13.45 -32.42
C LEU A 247 3.65 13.46 -33.85
N TYR A 248 4.38 14.03 -34.79
CA TYR A 248 3.95 14.13 -36.18
C TYR A 248 5.04 13.68 -37.13
N GLY A 249 4.64 13.24 -38.32
CA GLY A 249 5.54 12.77 -39.37
C GLY A 249 4.95 11.57 -40.13
N PRO A 250 5.61 11.17 -41.23
CA PRO A 250 5.13 10.08 -42.10
C PRO A 250 4.79 8.78 -41.33
N PRO A 251 3.87 7.95 -41.83
CA PRO A 251 3.63 6.62 -41.25
C PRO A 251 4.92 5.80 -41.25
N GLY A 252 5.08 4.92 -40.26
CA GLY A 252 6.28 4.07 -40.13
C GLY A 252 7.53 4.73 -39.54
N THR A 253 7.47 6.00 -39.12
CA THR A 253 8.61 6.73 -38.51
C THR A 253 8.83 6.44 -37.01
N GLY A 254 8.19 5.40 -36.47
CA GLY A 254 8.41 4.97 -35.08
C GLY A 254 7.73 5.80 -33.99
N LYS A 255 6.68 6.57 -34.32
CA LYS A 255 5.90 7.37 -33.33
C LYS A 255 5.35 6.50 -32.19
N SER A 256 4.65 5.42 -32.52
CA SER A 256 4.11 4.49 -31.51
C SER A 256 5.22 3.76 -30.74
N SER A 257 6.36 3.47 -31.39
CA SER A 257 7.54 2.92 -30.72
C SER A 257 8.18 3.91 -29.74
N LEU A 258 8.18 5.22 -30.05
CA LEU A 258 8.60 6.27 -29.11
C LEU A 258 7.66 6.33 -27.90
N ILE A 259 6.34 6.27 -28.11
CA ILE A 259 5.36 6.22 -27.01
C ILE A 259 5.64 5.01 -26.10
N ALA A 260 5.85 3.83 -26.68
CA ALA A 260 6.22 2.63 -25.92
C ALA A 260 7.54 2.79 -25.15
N ALA A 261 8.55 3.42 -25.76
CA ALA A 261 9.81 3.74 -25.09
C ALA A 261 9.62 4.71 -23.92
N MET A 262 8.75 5.73 -24.07
CA MET A 262 8.40 6.66 -23.00
C MET A 262 7.67 5.95 -21.86
N ALA A 263 6.72 5.06 -22.17
CA ALA A 263 5.99 4.26 -21.19
C ALA A 263 6.94 3.37 -20.37
N ASN A 264 7.85 2.66 -21.05
CA ASN A 264 8.88 1.83 -20.43
C ASN A 264 9.84 2.66 -19.56
N TYR A 265 10.24 3.85 -20.02
CA TYR A 265 11.12 4.75 -19.26
C TYR A 265 10.46 5.32 -18.00
N LEU A 266 9.18 5.69 -18.08
CA LEU A 266 8.42 6.26 -16.96
C LEU A 266 7.79 5.21 -16.03
N ASN A 267 7.72 3.96 -16.46
CA ASN A 267 6.90 2.90 -15.85
C ASN A 267 5.39 3.27 -15.79
N PHE A 268 4.88 3.89 -16.85
CA PHE A 268 3.50 4.37 -16.97
C PHE A 268 2.68 3.44 -17.88
N ASP A 269 1.41 3.23 -17.52
CA ASP A 269 0.49 2.45 -18.36
C ASP A 269 0.04 3.28 -19.57
N ILE A 270 -0.15 2.64 -20.72
CA ILE A 270 -0.63 3.30 -21.94
C ILE A 270 -2.15 3.18 -22.00
N TYR A 271 -2.81 4.28 -22.28
CA TYR A 271 -4.24 4.36 -22.56
C TYR A 271 -4.41 4.81 -24.00
N ASP A 272 -4.84 3.89 -24.85
CA ASP A 272 -4.96 4.10 -26.27
C ASP A 272 -6.37 4.54 -26.62
N LEU A 273 -6.51 5.82 -26.97
CA LEU A 273 -7.79 6.45 -27.26
C LEU A 273 -7.92 6.66 -28.77
N GLU A 274 -8.65 5.74 -29.40
CA GLU A 274 -9.16 5.92 -30.75
C GLU A 274 -10.38 6.86 -30.72
N LEU A 275 -10.28 8.02 -31.39
CA LEU A 275 -11.35 9.01 -31.40
C LEU A 275 -12.60 8.52 -32.15
N THR A 276 -12.43 7.58 -33.08
CA THR A 276 -13.52 6.91 -33.83
C THR A 276 -14.52 6.19 -32.92
N ASP A 277 -14.08 5.71 -31.75
CA ASP A 277 -14.93 5.00 -30.78
C ASP A 277 -15.71 5.94 -29.83
N ILE A 278 -15.47 7.24 -29.94
CA ILE A 278 -16.04 8.28 -29.08
C ILE A 278 -17.13 9.04 -29.84
N HIS A 279 -18.39 8.80 -29.46
CA HIS A 279 -19.56 9.36 -30.14
C HIS A 279 -20.09 10.65 -29.51
N THR A 280 -19.81 10.88 -28.22
CA THR A 280 -20.29 12.07 -27.50
C THR A 280 -19.23 12.69 -26.60
N ASN A 281 -19.38 13.99 -26.32
CA ASN A 281 -18.56 14.70 -25.32
C ASN A 281 -18.67 14.06 -23.92
N SER A 282 -19.80 13.44 -23.61
CA SER A 282 -20.01 12.74 -22.34
C SER A 282 -19.19 11.45 -22.27
N ASP A 283 -19.03 10.74 -23.39
CA ASP A 283 -18.18 9.55 -23.48
C ASP A 283 -16.71 9.92 -23.32
N LEU A 284 -16.26 10.98 -24.01
CA LEU A 284 -14.91 11.50 -23.86
C LEU A 284 -14.61 11.84 -22.39
N ARG A 285 -15.50 12.59 -21.72
CA ARG A 285 -15.35 12.94 -20.30
C ARG A 285 -15.26 11.71 -19.42
N ARG A 286 -16.10 10.70 -19.67
CA ARG A 286 -16.10 9.45 -18.90
C ARG A 286 -14.77 8.71 -19.04
N VAL A 287 -14.29 8.56 -20.27
CA VAL A 287 -13.02 7.90 -20.59
C VAL A 287 -11.83 8.61 -19.93
N LEU A 288 -11.81 9.95 -20.00
CA LEU A 288 -10.79 10.78 -19.35
C LEU A 288 -10.81 10.66 -17.81
N ILE A 289 -12.00 10.61 -17.20
CA ILE A 289 -12.15 10.43 -15.74
C ILE A 289 -11.75 9.02 -15.31
N ALA A 290 -12.03 8.01 -16.13
CA ALA A 290 -11.69 6.61 -15.87
C ALA A 290 -10.20 6.29 -16.09
N THR A 291 -9.43 7.23 -16.67
CA THR A 291 -8.00 7.04 -16.90
C THR A 291 -7.23 7.00 -15.57
N GLY A 292 -6.38 5.99 -15.39
CA GLY A 292 -5.62 5.79 -14.17
C GLY A 292 -4.52 6.84 -13.95
N ASN A 293 -3.99 6.89 -12.72
CA ASN A 293 -2.80 7.69 -12.41
C ASN A 293 -1.55 7.07 -13.03
N GLN A 294 -0.48 7.87 -13.23
CA GLN A 294 0.79 7.41 -13.82
C GLN A 294 0.56 6.72 -15.18
N SER A 295 -0.10 7.45 -16.07
CA SER A 295 -0.56 6.99 -17.38
C SER A 295 -0.05 7.89 -18.50
N ILE A 296 0.06 7.31 -19.70
CA ILE A 296 0.23 8.02 -20.97
C ILE A 296 -1.06 7.81 -21.75
N LEU A 297 -1.83 8.89 -21.95
CA LEU A 297 -2.99 8.88 -22.83
C LEU A 297 -2.52 9.20 -24.25
N VAL A 298 -2.72 8.25 -25.15
CA VAL A 298 -2.45 8.38 -26.59
C VAL A 298 -3.76 8.73 -27.26
N VAL A 299 -3.75 9.76 -28.09
CA VAL A 299 -4.88 10.13 -28.94
C VAL A 299 -4.38 10.03 -30.37
N GLU A 300 -4.77 8.98 -31.07
CA GLU A 300 -4.38 8.76 -32.46
C GLU A 300 -5.30 9.52 -33.43
N ASP A 301 -4.81 9.77 -34.65
CA ASP A 301 -5.57 10.30 -35.79
C ASP A 301 -6.41 11.56 -35.52
N ILE A 302 -5.83 12.52 -34.78
CA ILE A 302 -6.45 13.82 -34.49
C ILE A 302 -6.74 14.67 -35.75
N ASP A 303 -6.09 14.35 -36.86
CA ASP A 303 -6.21 14.99 -38.17
C ASP A 303 -7.33 14.40 -39.05
N CYS A 304 -7.77 13.17 -38.78
CA CYS A 304 -8.75 12.46 -39.61
C CYS A 304 -10.21 12.93 -39.44
N GLY A 305 -10.52 13.76 -38.43
CA GLY A 305 -11.89 14.17 -38.09
C GLY A 305 -12.25 15.63 -38.38
N ILE A 306 -11.29 16.44 -38.86
CA ILE A 306 -11.51 17.86 -39.09
C ILE A 306 -11.50 18.09 -40.59
N GLU A 307 -12.68 18.22 -41.22
CA GLU A 307 -12.79 19.09 -42.39
C GLU A 307 -12.35 20.47 -41.93
N LEU A 308 -11.07 20.78 -42.10
CA LEU A 308 -10.52 22.10 -41.83
C LEU A 308 -11.18 23.02 -42.85
N HIS A 309 -12.30 23.63 -42.48
CA HIS A 309 -12.80 24.79 -43.20
C HIS A 309 -11.72 25.85 -43.12
N ASP A 310 -10.99 25.97 -44.24
CA ASP A 310 -9.96 26.97 -44.42
C ASP A 310 -10.60 28.33 -44.16
N ARG A 311 -10.22 28.98 -43.06
CA ARG A 311 -10.74 30.33 -42.71
C ARG A 311 -10.17 31.41 -43.63
N GLN A 312 -9.68 31.05 -44.81
CA GLN A 312 -9.02 31.92 -45.78
C GLN A 312 -9.60 31.80 -47.19
N THR A 313 -10.92 31.77 -47.33
CA THR A 313 -11.55 32.14 -48.61
C THR A 313 -12.94 32.71 -48.38
N GLU A 314 -13.02 34.03 -48.21
CA GLU A 314 -14.08 34.81 -48.85
C GLU A 314 -13.50 36.16 -49.32
N PRO A 315 -13.40 36.42 -50.63
CA PRO A 315 -13.36 37.79 -51.13
C PRO A 315 -14.78 38.35 -51.04
N GLN A 316 -15.02 39.29 -50.11
CA GLN A 316 -16.29 40.01 -50.08
C GLN A 316 -16.45 40.86 -51.36
N PRO A 317 -17.51 40.68 -52.16
CA PRO A 317 -17.85 41.62 -53.24
C PRO A 317 -18.45 42.89 -52.64
N GLY A 318 -17.98 44.03 -53.15
CA GLY A 318 -18.15 45.35 -52.56
C GLY A 318 -19.60 45.82 -52.34
N VAL A 319 -19.82 46.45 -51.19
CA VAL A 319 -20.96 47.33 -50.96
C VAL A 319 -20.55 48.75 -51.35
N ALA A 320 -20.99 49.18 -52.52
CA ALA A 320 -20.86 50.56 -52.97
C ALA A 320 -21.69 51.48 -52.07
N ILE A 321 -21.02 52.39 -51.35
CA ILE A 321 -21.63 53.46 -50.57
C ILE A 321 -22.13 54.53 -51.55
N LYS A 322 -23.44 54.63 -51.76
CA LYS A 322 -24.04 55.80 -52.44
C LYS A 322 -24.16 56.98 -51.47
N PRO A 323 -23.85 58.22 -51.89
CA PRO A 323 -23.93 59.37 -51.01
C PRO A 323 -25.39 59.81 -50.81
N LYS A 324 -25.68 60.24 -49.57
CA LYS A 324 -26.94 60.86 -49.15
C LYS A 324 -27.28 62.06 -50.04
N ARG A 325 -28.53 62.13 -50.53
CA ARG A 325 -29.17 63.41 -50.88
C ARG A 325 -30.21 63.76 -49.82
N SER A 326 -30.10 65.02 -49.43
CA SER A 326 -30.85 65.78 -48.45
C SER A 326 -32.31 66.02 -48.82
N SER A 327 -33.15 66.04 -47.78
CA SER A 327 -34.26 66.96 -47.51
C SER A 327 -35.20 67.37 -48.66
N GLN A 328 -36.46 66.95 -48.59
CA GLN A 328 -37.61 67.78 -48.19
C GLN A 328 -38.86 66.91 -48.03
#